data_AF-A0AAJ3HE21-F1
#
_entry.id   AF-A0AAJ3HE21-F1
#
_cell.length_a   1.000
_cell.length_b   1.000
_cell.length_c   1.000
_cell.angle_alpha   90.00
_cell.angle_beta   90.00
_cell.angle_gamma   90.00
#
_symmetry.space_group_name_H-M   'P 1'
#
loop_
_entity.id
_entity.type
_entity.pdbx_description
1 polymer ?
#
loop_
_entity_poly.entity_id
_entity_poly.type
_entity_poly.pdbx_seq_one_letter_code
_entity_poly.pdbx_strand_id
1 'polypeptide(L)'
;MKQSMMNTAAGVLAAVLLGSAGLAYANPYPVGSQQWHNFNGIMQSEADRIQRERNATRQQPINRGPTAAEIRAWQQREAKVQAEIAELRRTPFWMALAWNFEKQTIAWPGGFRSEQRAIERAKQICSSPNCHVFATFSNTCAVLVKATDNPQDTNDLFVGINPDDEIAAQQAMRACQRVHGVTRSRCFYTGVHTGKGANGTAFCVGYDYSLYNQR
;
A
#
# COMPACT_ATOMS: atom_id res chain seq x y z
N MET A 1 -34.81 38.59 -14.92
CA MET A 1 -35.97 37.77 -14.52
C MET A 1 -35.71 36.32 -14.89
N LYS A 2 -35.81 35.41 -13.90
CA LYS A 2 -36.06 33.94 -13.93
C LYS A 2 -35.21 33.04 -14.86
N GLN A 3 -34.33 32.18 -14.34
CA GLN A 3 -34.54 30.88 -13.63
C GLN A 3 -34.81 29.69 -14.57
N SER A 4 -33.84 28.75 -14.67
CA SER A 4 -33.91 27.32 -14.23
C SER A 4 -34.21 26.36 -15.41
N MET A 5 -33.69 25.13 -15.57
CA MET A 5 -33.02 24.16 -14.68
C MET A 5 -32.40 22.99 -15.51
N MET A 6 -31.27 22.46 -15.04
CA MET A 6 -30.77 21.06 -15.00
C MET A 6 -30.85 20.09 -16.21
N ASN A 7 -29.70 19.46 -16.52
CA ASN A 7 -29.53 18.02 -16.27
C ASN A 7 -28.06 17.60 -16.08
N THR A 8 -27.88 16.72 -15.11
CA THR A 8 -26.70 16.09 -14.50
C THR A 8 -26.03 15.00 -15.36
N ALA A 9 -24.72 14.83 -15.17
CA ALA A 9 -24.05 13.60 -14.70
C ALA A 9 -22.79 13.17 -15.48
N ALA A 10 -21.75 12.91 -14.68
CA ALA A 10 -20.74 11.86 -14.77
C ALA A 10 -19.49 12.05 -15.66
N GLY A 11 -18.33 11.98 -14.97
CA GLY A 11 -17.16 11.28 -15.49
C GLY A 11 -15.88 12.08 -15.62
N VAL A 12 -15.30 12.54 -14.51
CA VAL A 12 -13.93 13.11 -14.48
C VAL A 12 -12.91 11.96 -14.39
N LEU A 13 -12.07 11.80 -15.41
CA LEU A 13 -10.81 11.04 -15.33
C LEU A 13 -9.68 11.97 -15.78
N ALA A 14 -8.90 12.40 -14.80
CA ALA A 14 -7.86 13.41 -14.93
C ALA A 14 -6.58 12.82 -15.55
N ALA A 15 -6.04 13.54 -16.54
CA ALA A 15 -4.73 13.35 -17.11
C ALA A 15 -3.69 14.20 -16.37
N VAL A 16 -2.54 13.63 -15.96
CA VAL A 16 -1.26 14.35 -15.84
C VAL A 16 -0.09 13.37 -16.10
N LEU A 17 0.68 13.67 -17.15
CA LEU A 17 2.01 13.15 -17.49
C LEU A 17 3.05 14.28 -17.32
N LEU A 18 4.34 13.90 -17.30
CA LEU A 18 5.60 14.68 -17.16
C LEU A 18 6.05 14.81 -15.69
N GLY A 19 7.27 14.49 -15.23
CA GLY A 19 8.54 14.02 -15.80
C GLY A 19 9.69 14.71 -15.03
N SER A 20 10.63 13.98 -14.40
CA SER A 20 11.97 14.48 -14.01
C SER A 20 12.83 13.45 -13.25
N ALA A 21 14.14 13.62 -13.40
CA ALA A 21 15.25 12.73 -13.04
C ALA A 21 15.70 12.78 -11.56
N GLY A 22 16.49 11.75 -11.17
CA GLY A 22 17.58 11.85 -10.20
C GLY A 22 17.25 11.54 -8.74
N LEU A 23 17.67 10.37 -8.26
CA LEU A 23 18.63 10.16 -7.15
C LEU A 23 18.61 8.68 -6.74
N ALA A 24 19.77 8.05 -6.81
CA ALA A 24 19.97 6.65 -6.45
C ALA A 24 19.81 6.46 -4.94
N TYR A 25 18.65 5.98 -4.51
CA TYR A 25 18.50 5.28 -3.25
C TYR A 25 18.36 3.79 -3.55
N ALA A 26 19.29 3.00 -3.00
CA ALA A 26 19.27 1.55 -3.09
C ALA A 26 17.89 1.03 -2.70
N ASN A 27 17.17 0.46 -3.67
CA ASN A 27 15.93 -0.28 -3.44
C ASN A 27 16.33 -1.76 -3.24
N PRO A 28 16.45 -2.25 -1.99
CA PRO A 28 16.84 -3.63 -1.76
C PRO A 28 15.56 -4.46 -1.78
N TYR A 29 15.05 -4.76 -2.98
CA TYR A 29 13.89 -5.62 -3.17
C TYR A 29 14.04 -6.91 -2.35
N PRO A 30 13.18 -7.18 -1.33
CA PRO A 30 13.20 -8.44 -0.63
C PRO A 30 12.17 -9.39 -1.25
N VAL A 31 12.57 -10.65 -1.34
CA VAL A 31 11.97 -11.83 -2.00
C VAL A 31 10.54 -12.23 -1.56
N GLY A 32 9.75 -11.31 -0.98
CA GLY A 32 8.30 -11.46 -0.71
C GLY A 32 7.41 -10.54 -1.56
N SER A 33 7.94 -9.44 -2.11
CA SER A 33 7.14 -8.48 -2.89
C SER A 33 6.87 -8.96 -4.32
N GLN A 34 7.82 -9.62 -4.99
CA GLN A 34 7.65 -10.09 -6.37
C GLN A 34 6.50 -11.09 -6.52
N GLN A 35 6.39 -12.06 -5.60
CA GLN A 35 5.29 -13.02 -5.60
C GLN A 35 3.94 -12.30 -5.50
N TRP A 36 3.89 -11.25 -4.69
CA TRP A 36 2.69 -10.45 -4.47
C TRP A 36 2.31 -9.62 -5.70
N HIS A 37 3.30 -8.97 -6.34
CA HIS A 37 3.11 -8.25 -7.60
C HIS A 37 2.63 -9.17 -8.74
N ASN A 38 3.22 -10.36 -8.86
CA ASN A 38 2.83 -11.34 -9.87
C ASN A 38 1.39 -11.81 -9.66
N PHE A 39 0.99 -12.07 -8.41
CA PHE A 39 -0.37 -12.48 -8.10
C PHE A 39 -1.38 -11.39 -8.46
N ASN A 40 -1.13 -10.15 -8.06
CA ASN A 40 -2.02 -9.02 -8.38
C ASN A 40 -2.11 -8.78 -9.90
N GLY A 41 -1.00 -8.90 -10.63
CA GLY A 41 -0.97 -8.77 -12.09
C GLY A 41 -1.78 -9.86 -12.81
N ILE A 42 -1.69 -11.11 -12.35
CA ILE A 42 -2.49 -12.23 -12.91
C ILE A 42 -3.98 -11.96 -12.75
N MET A 43 -4.42 -11.53 -11.56
CA MET A 43 -5.84 -11.25 -11.30
C MET A 43 -6.40 -10.10 -12.15
N GLN A 44 -5.64 -9.02 -12.27
CA GLN A 44 -6.01 -7.89 -13.12
C GLN A 44 -6.09 -8.32 -14.59
N SER A 45 -5.13 -9.14 -15.05
CA SER A 45 -5.13 -9.64 -16.43
C SER A 45 -6.34 -10.50 -16.76
N GLU A 46 -6.85 -11.28 -15.80
CA GLU A 46 -8.03 -12.12 -15.96
C GLU A 46 -9.30 -11.28 -16.04
N ALA A 47 -9.45 -10.29 -15.16
CA ALA A 47 -10.57 -9.36 -15.19
C ALA A 47 -10.64 -8.61 -16.53
N ASP A 48 -9.49 -8.13 -17.02
CA ASP A 48 -9.40 -7.47 -18.33
C ASP A 48 -9.73 -8.41 -19.48
N ARG A 49 -9.31 -9.69 -19.39
CA ARG A 49 -9.62 -10.70 -20.41
C ARG A 49 -11.12 -10.95 -20.49
N ILE A 50 -11.79 -11.15 -19.35
CA ILE A 50 -13.25 -11.34 -19.30
C ILE A 50 -13.97 -10.15 -19.94
N GLN A 51 -13.51 -8.93 -19.65
CA GLN A 51 -14.11 -7.72 -20.23
C GLN A 51 -13.91 -7.63 -21.74
N ARG A 52 -12.71 -7.94 -22.24
CA ARG A 52 -12.43 -7.98 -23.69
C ARG A 52 -13.28 -9.02 -24.42
N GLU A 53 -13.44 -10.21 -23.84
CA GLU A 53 -14.27 -11.26 -24.42
C GLU A 53 -15.74 -10.83 -24.52
N ARG A 54 -16.30 -10.21 -23.46
CA ARG A 54 -17.66 -9.67 -23.49
C ARG A 54 -17.85 -8.62 -24.58
N ASN A 55 -16.88 -7.73 -24.75
CA ASN A 55 -16.92 -6.69 -25.77
C ASN A 55 -16.83 -7.30 -27.18
N ALA A 56 -15.95 -8.28 -27.38
CA ALA A 56 -15.79 -8.97 -28.67
C ALA A 56 -17.06 -9.73 -29.07
N THR A 57 -17.72 -10.45 -28.15
CA THR A 57 -18.97 -11.16 -28.45
C THR A 57 -20.11 -10.20 -28.81
N ARG A 58 -20.17 -9.01 -28.20
CA ARG A 58 -21.16 -7.96 -28.54
C ARG A 58 -20.93 -7.32 -29.91
N GLN A 59 -19.71 -7.37 -30.44
CA GLN A 59 -19.31 -6.73 -31.69
C GLN A 59 -19.29 -7.70 -32.89
N GLN A 60 -19.63 -8.98 -32.72
CA GLN A 60 -19.62 -9.92 -33.84
C GLN A 60 -20.64 -9.50 -34.92
N PRO A 61 -20.26 -9.50 -36.22
CA PRO A 61 -21.10 -9.05 -37.34
C PRO A 61 -22.30 -9.97 -37.63
N ILE A 62 -22.37 -11.11 -36.95
CA ILE A 62 -23.51 -12.02 -36.95
C ILE A 62 -24.25 -11.73 -35.65
N ASN A 63 -25.52 -11.34 -35.73
CA ASN A 63 -26.45 -10.99 -34.63
C ASN A 63 -26.72 -12.14 -33.63
N ARG A 64 -25.71 -12.89 -33.20
CA ARG A 64 -25.82 -13.85 -32.11
C ARG A 64 -25.43 -13.13 -30.83
N GLY A 65 -26.42 -12.88 -29.98
CA GLY A 65 -26.14 -12.56 -28.58
C GLY A 65 -25.33 -13.69 -27.93
N PRO A 66 -24.69 -13.42 -26.78
CA PRO A 66 -23.96 -14.46 -26.06
C PRO A 66 -24.90 -15.61 -25.69
N THR A 67 -24.45 -16.84 -25.90
CA THR A 67 -25.18 -18.04 -25.51
C THR A 67 -25.25 -18.16 -23.99
N ALA A 68 -26.25 -18.88 -23.48
CA ALA A 68 -26.35 -19.17 -22.05
C ALA A 68 -25.13 -19.94 -21.51
N ALA A 69 -24.39 -20.67 -22.36
CA ALA A 69 -23.15 -21.33 -21.98
C ALA A 69 -22.00 -20.33 -21.81
N GLU A 70 -21.82 -19.40 -22.76
CA GLU A 70 -20.81 -18.33 -22.68
C GLU A 70 -21.04 -17.42 -21.47
N ILE A 71 -22.30 -17.04 -21.21
CA ILE A 71 -22.67 -16.25 -20.03
C ILE A 71 -22.29 -16.98 -18.74
N ARG A 72 -22.65 -18.26 -18.61
CA ARG A 72 -22.30 -19.07 -17.43
C ARG A 72 -20.80 -19.21 -17.26
N ALA A 73 -20.05 -19.40 -18.34
CA ALA A 73 -18.59 -19.51 -18.30
C ALA A 73 -17.94 -18.20 -17.82
N TRP A 74 -18.42 -17.04 -18.28
CA TRP A 74 -17.96 -15.74 -17.78
C TRP A 74 -18.31 -15.55 -16.31
N GLN A 75 -19.54 -15.86 -15.91
CA GLN A 75 -19.99 -15.74 -14.52
C GLN A 75 -19.16 -16.62 -13.58
N GLN A 76 -18.80 -17.84 -13.98
CA GLN A 76 -17.94 -18.71 -13.18
C GLN A 76 -16.53 -18.14 -13.03
N ARG A 77 -15.94 -17.59 -14.09
CA ARG A 77 -14.62 -16.95 -14.03
C ARG A 77 -14.63 -15.70 -13.16
N GLU A 78 -15.66 -14.86 -13.29
CA GLU A 78 -15.85 -13.69 -12.42
C GLU A 78 -16.01 -14.11 -10.96
N ALA A 79 -16.84 -15.11 -10.67
CA ALA A 79 -17.01 -15.62 -9.30
C ALA A 79 -15.70 -16.13 -8.72
N LYS A 80 -14.87 -16.83 -9.52
CA LYS A 80 -13.54 -17.28 -9.11
C LYS A 80 -12.62 -16.10 -8.80
N VAL A 81 -12.57 -15.10 -9.69
CA VAL A 81 -11.76 -13.89 -9.47
C VAL A 81 -12.19 -13.15 -8.20
N GLN A 82 -13.50 -12.98 -7.99
CA GLN A 82 -14.02 -12.31 -6.79
C GLN A 82 -13.75 -13.11 -5.52
N ALA A 83 -13.82 -14.45 -5.58
CA ALA A 83 -13.46 -15.30 -4.44
C ALA A 83 -11.98 -15.20 -4.08
N GLU A 84 -11.09 -15.16 -5.08
CA GLU A 84 -9.65 -14.98 -4.89
C GLU A 84 -9.33 -13.58 -4.34
N ILE A 85 -9.98 -12.53 -4.84
CA ILE A 85 -9.87 -11.17 -4.28
C ILE A 85 -10.33 -11.14 -2.83
N ALA A 86 -11.47 -11.74 -2.51
CA ALA A 86 -11.96 -11.82 -1.14
C ALA A 86 -10.99 -12.58 -0.23
N GLU A 87 -10.36 -13.64 -0.74
CA GLU A 87 -9.31 -14.37 -0.02
C GLU A 87 -8.08 -13.50 0.27
N LEU A 88 -7.63 -12.72 -0.69
CA LEU A 88 -6.50 -11.81 -0.49
C LEU A 88 -6.83 -10.71 0.52
N ARG A 89 -8.03 -10.14 0.45
CA ARG A 89 -8.50 -9.12 1.40
C ARG A 89 -8.52 -9.63 2.84
N ARG A 90 -8.95 -10.88 3.05
CA ARG A 90 -8.93 -11.51 4.38
C ARG A 90 -7.55 -12.02 4.80
N THR A 91 -6.62 -12.23 3.86
CA THR A 91 -5.27 -12.72 4.17
C THR A 91 -4.46 -11.61 4.84
N PRO A 92 -3.92 -11.81 6.06
CA PRO A 92 -3.08 -10.81 6.69
C PRO A 92 -1.71 -10.81 6.00
N PHE A 93 -1.43 -9.75 5.25
CA PHE A 93 -0.09 -9.48 4.72
C PHE A 93 0.65 -8.57 5.69
N TRP A 94 1.66 -9.12 6.36
CA TRP A 94 2.43 -8.49 7.42
C TRP A 94 3.61 -7.69 6.88
N MET A 95 3.88 -6.58 7.56
CA MET A 95 5.07 -5.77 7.47
C MET A 95 5.68 -5.61 8.87
N ALA A 96 7.01 -5.50 8.92
CA ALA A 96 7.75 -5.17 10.14
C ALA A 96 8.61 -3.93 9.89
N LEU A 97 8.56 -2.96 10.79
CA LEU A 97 9.46 -1.82 10.81
C LEU A 97 10.57 -2.05 11.82
N ALA A 98 11.81 -1.95 11.37
CA ALA A 98 12.99 -2.06 12.20
C ALA A 98 13.91 -0.87 12.01
N TRP A 99 14.47 -0.36 13.09
CA TRP A 99 15.43 0.73 13.06
C TRP A 99 16.81 0.23 13.45
N ASN A 100 17.83 0.63 12.70
CA ASN A 100 19.23 0.48 13.04
C ASN A 100 19.73 1.79 13.67
N PHE A 101 19.89 1.81 14.99
CA PHE A 101 20.27 3.04 15.71
C PHE A 101 21.72 3.46 15.46
N GLU A 102 22.59 2.53 15.05
CA GLU A 102 23.97 2.83 14.71
C GLU A 102 24.06 3.50 13.34
N LYS A 103 23.35 2.96 12.35
CA LYS A 103 23.39 3.43 10.95
C LYS A 103 22.35 4.51 10.66
N GLN A 104 21.43 4.77 11.59
CA GLN A 104 20.32 5.70 11.42
C GLN A 104 19.46 5.35 10.18
N THR A 105 19.24 4.06 9.95
CA THR A 105 18.46 3.54 8.82
C THR A 105 17.28 2.70 9.30
N ILE A 106 16.22 2.69 8.49
CA ILE A 106 15.03 1.87 8.72
C ILE A 106 14.95 0.75 7.68
N ALA A 107 14.48 -0.41 8.11
CA ALA A 107 14.08 -1.53 7.26
C ALA A 107 12.58 -1.77 7.43
N TRP A 108 11.85 -1.90 6.32
CA TRP A 108 10.39 -2.05 6.31
C TRP A 108 9.88 -3.18 5.40
N PRO A 109 10.44 -4.40 5.46
CA PRO A 109 9.95 -5.47 4.59
C PRO A 109 8.50 -5.83 4.95
N GLY A 110 7.66 -6.01 3.93
CA GLY A 110 6.31 -6.50 4.12
C GLY A 110 5.77 -7.31 2.94
N GLY A 111 4.53 -7.79 3.08
CA GLY A 111 3.88 -8.69 2.14
C GLY A 111 3.92 -10.15 2.56
N PHE A 112 4.28 -10.43 3.81
CA PHE A 112 4.44 -11.79 4.29
C PHE A 112 3.12 -12.31 4.85
N ARG A 113 2.81 -13.58 4.61
CA ARG A 113 1.63 -14.23 5.20
C ARG A 113 1.78 -14.52 6.71
N SER A 114 2.92 -14.17 7.31
CA SER A 114 3.24 -14.38 8.71
C SER A 114 4.00 -13.17 9.27
N GLU A 115 3.59 -12.74 10.46
CA GLU A 115 4.27 -11.69 11.23
C GLU A 115 5.72 -12.07 11.53
N GLN A 116 5.95 -13.30 12.00
CA GLN A 116 7.28 -13.80 12.32
C GLN A 116 8.21 -13.73 11.10
N ARG A 117 7.70 -14.05 9.91
CA ARG A 117 8.49 -13.96 8.68
C ARG A 117 8.87 -12.51 8.34
N ALA A 118 7.98 -11.55 8.58
CA ALA A 118 8.27 -10.14 8.41
C ALA A 118 9.36 -9.67 9.39
N ILE A 119 9.26 -10.08 10.67
CA ILE A 119 10.26 -9.79 11.71
C ILE A 119 11.63 -10.35 11.35
N GLU A 120 11.70 -11.63 10.98
CA GLU A 120 12.94 -12.30 10.57
C GLU A 120 13.57 -11.57 9.38
N ARG A 121 12.77 -11.21 8.38
CA ARG A 121 13.27 -10.50 7.21
C ARG A 121 13.76 -9.09 7.57
N ALA A 122 13.07 -8.38 8.46
CA ALA A 122 13.49 -7.05 8.91
C ALA A 122 14.85 -7.12 9.61
N LYS A 123 15.03 -8.07 10.53
CA LYS A 123 16.31 -8.31 11.20
C LYS A 123 17.42 -8.68 10.21
N GLN A 124 17.13 -9.51 9.21
CA GLN A 124 18.09 -9.89 8.17
C GLN A 124 18.54 -8.70 7.30
N ILE A 125 17.61 -7.84 6.88
CA ILE A 125 17.94 -6.65 6.07
C ILE A 125 18.77 -5.66 6.89
N CYS A 126 18.36 -5.46 8.14
CA CYS A 126 18.98 -4.50 9.04
C CYS A 126 20.39 -4.91 9.47
N SER A 127 20.64 -6.23 9.58
CA SER A 127 21.96 -6.88 9.76
C SER A 127 22.88 -6.17 10.76
N SER A 128 22.38 -5.95 11.97
CA SER A 128 23.12 -5.33 13.08
C SER A 128 22.51 -5.76 14.42
N PRO A 129 23.31 -5.92 15.50
CA PRO A 129 22.80 -6.15 16.85
C PRO A 129 22.04 -4.93 17.40
N ASN A 130 22.32 -3.72 16.91
CA ASN A 130 21.60 -2.48 17.25
C ASN A 130 20.32 -2.29 16.44
N CYS A 131 19.81 -3.38 15.85
CA CYS A 131 18.58 -3.37 15.09
C CYS A 131 17.39 -3.77 15.96
N HIS A 132 16.41 -2.88 16.06
CA HIS A 132 15.21 -3.12 16.84
C HIS A 132 13.98 -3.05 15.95
N VAL A 133 13.21 -4.14 15.95
CA VAL A 133 11.85 -4.14 15.39
C VAL A 133 10.97 -3.39 16.38
N PHE A 134 10.36 -2.29 15.95
CA PHE A 134 9.56 -1.42 16.81
C PHE A 134 8.07 -1.40 16.44
N ALA A 135 7.70 -1.93 15.28
CA ALA A 135 6.30 -2.10 14.90
C ALA A 135 6.10 -3.25 13.92
N THR A 136 4.98 -3.94 14.05
CA THR A 136 4.46 -4.92 13.09
C THR A 136 2.98 -4.66 12.85
N PHE A 137 2.53 -4.84 11.61
CA PHE A 137 1.13 -4.63 11.24
C PHE A 137 0.79 -5.38 9.96
N SER A 138 -0.51 -5.60 9.71
CA SER A 138 -1.00 -6.21 8.48
C SER A 138 -2.26 -5.51 7.96
N ASN A 139 -2.44 -5.53 6.64
CA ASN A 139 -3.61 -4.99 5.94
C ASN A 139 -4.01 -3.57 6.38
N THR A 140 -3.01 -2.69 6.53
CA THR A 140 -3.18 -1.34 7.04
C THR A 140 -1.95 -0.49 6.67
N CYS A 141 -1.97 0.78 7.05
CA CYS A 141 -0.84 1.68 6.95
C CYS A 141 -0.29 2.06 8.33
N ALA A 142 0.98 2.44 8.35
CA ALA A 142 1.65 2.99 9.52
C ALA A 142 2.44 4.24 9.13
N VAL A 143 2.49 5.22 10.03
CA VAL A 143 3.30 6.44 9.86
C VAL A 143 4.23 6.58 11.04
N LEU A 144 5.51 6.85 10.76
CA LEU A 144 6.55 7.04 11.76
C LEU A 144 6.83 8.53 11.98
N VAL A 145 6.81 8.93 13.25
CA VAL A 145 7.29 10.22 13.75
C VAL A 145 8.49 9.97 14.65
N LYS A 146 9.53 10.79 14.50
CA LYS A 146 10.72 10.78 15.36
C LYS A 146 10.71 11.98 16.32
N ALA A 147 11.19 11.78 17.54
CA ALA A 147 11.39 12.88 18.48
C ALA A 147 12.67 13.70 18.21
N THR A 148 13.65 13.10 17.53
CA THR A 148 14.98 13.68 17.22
C THR A 148 15.49 13.17 15.87
N ASP A 149 16.40 13.91 15.22
CA ASP A 149 16.98 13.55 13.91
C ASP A 149 17.73 12.22 13.96
N ASN A 150 18.39 11.97 15.09
CA ASN A 150 19.17 10.77 15.34
C ASN A 150 18.60 10.01 16.55
N PRO A 151 17.48 9.28 16.39
CA PRO A 151 16.93 8.46 17.46
C PRO A 151 18.00 7.50 18.01
N GLN A 152 18.03 7.33 19.33
CA GLN A 152 18.99 6.48 20.03
C GLN A 152 18.38 5.15 20.46
N ASP A 153 17.07 5.15 20.70
CA ASP A 153 16.30 3.96 21.03
C ASP A 153 14.85 4.04 20.54
N THR A 154 14.05 3.03 20.86
CA THR A 154 12.65 2.93 20.43
C THR A 154 11.73 3.97 21.07
N ASN A 155 12.11 4.60 22.18
CA ASN A 155 11.33 5.68 22.82
C ASN A 155 11.37 6.98 22.01
N ASP A 156 12.34 7.13 21.13
CA ASP A 156 12.42 8.25 20.18
C ASP A 156 11.52 8.03 18.93
N LEU A 157 10.89 6.85 18.81
CA LEU A 157 10.11 6.43 17.65
C LEU A 157 8.62 6.30 18.02
N PHE A 158 7.77 7.01 17.27
CA PHE A 158 6.33 7.05 17.50
C PHE A 158 5.60 6.60 16.25
N VAL A 159 4.80 5.54 16.37
CA VAL A 159 4.07 4.95 15.24
C VAL A 159 2.58 5.10 15.45
N GLY A 160 1.89 5.62 14.44
CA GLY A 160 0.44 5.51 14.32
C GLY A 160 0.12 4.44 13.28
N ILE A 161 -0.88 3.60 13.55
CA ILE A 161 -1.28 2.48 12.69
C ILE A 161 -2.77 2.62 12.43
N ASN A 162 -3.13 2.80 11.16
CA ASN A 162 -4.52 2.96 10.74
C ASN A 162 -4.67 2.69 9.23
N PRO A 163 -5.81 2.11 8.79
CA PRO A 163 -6.11 1.98 7.37
C PRO A 163 -6.08 3.30 6.60
N ASP A 164 -6.46 4.39 7.27
CA ASP A 164 -6.32 5.76 6.79
C ASP A 164 -4.98 6.33 7.27
N ASP A 165 -4.10 6.60 6.33
CA ASP A 165 -2.74 7.05 6.58
C ASP A 165 -2.67 8.49 7.14
N GLU A 166 -3.66 9.35 6.88
CA GLU A 166 -3.75 10.67 7.51
C GLU A 166 -4.09 10.51 9.00
N ILE A 167 -5.03 9.61 9.33
CA ILE A 167 -5.35 9.29 10.73
C ILE A 167 -4.13 8.67 11.41
N ALA A 168 -3.41 7.76 10.75
CA ALA A 168 -2.16 7.20 11.26
C ALA A 168 -1.11 8.29 11.54
N ALA A 169 -0.93 9.23 10.62
CA ALA A 169 -0.01 10.36 10.77
C ALA A 169 -0.38 11.25 11.97
N GLN A 170 -1.68 11.54 12.16
CA GLN A 170 -2.14 12.31 13.31
C GLN A 170 -1.98 11.54 14.63
N GLN A 171 -2.19 10.22 14.63
CA GLN A 171 -1.97 9.37 15.81
C GLN A 171 -0.50 9.35 16.22
N ALA A 172 0.41 9.15 15.26
CA ALA A 172 1.85 9.16 15.48
C ALA A 172 2.31 10.51 16.07
N MET A 173 1.88 11.61 15.45
CA MET A 173 2.24 12.96 15.86
C MET A 173 1.71 13.27 17.27
N ARG A 174 0.44 12.95 17.55
CA ARG A 174 -0.15 13.14 18.88
C ARG A 174 0.55 12.30 19.94
N ALA A 175 0.99 11.09 19.61
CA ALA A 175 1.74 10.25 20.53
C ALA A 175 3.08 10.88 20.91
N CYS A 176 3.84 11.38 19.94
CA CYS A 176 5.09 12.09 20.19
C CYS A 176 4.88 13.37 21.00
N GLN A 177 3.91 14.20 20.61
CA GLN A 177 3.60 15.47 21.28
C GLN A 177 3.14 15.27 22.73
N ARG A 178 2.51 14.14 23.06
CA ARG A 178 2.13 13.82 24.44
C ARG A 178 3.34 13.62 25.35
N VAL A 179 4.43 13.08 24.81
CA VAL A 179 5.66 12.81 25.57
C VAL A 179 6.57 14.05 25.58
N HIS A 180 6.69 14.75 24.45
CA HIS A 180 7.71 15.78 24.26
C HIS A 180 7.18 17.22 24.19
N GLY A 181 5.86 17.41 24.20
CA GLY A 181 5.20 18.70 24.02
C GLY A 181 5.06 19.13 22.56
N VAL A 182 4.33 20.24 22.34
CA VAL A 182 4.12 20.82 21.00
C VAL A 182 5.14 21.92 20.76
N THR A 183 6.37 21.55 20.38
CA THR A 183 7.44 22.48 20.02
C THR A 183 7.99 22.16 18.64
N ARG A 184 8.24 23.16 17.79
CA ARG A 184 8.73 22.98 16.41
C ARG A 184 10.03 22.17 16.27
N SER A 185 10.84 22.09 17.33
CA SER A 185 12.10 21.35 17.36
C SER A 185 11.95 19.88 17.75
N ARG A 186 10.72 19.38 17.95
CA ARG A 186 10.44 18.02 18.40
C ARG A 186 9.23 17.46 17.65
N CYS A 187 9.23 16.17 17.39
CA CYS A 187 8.18 15.45 16.66
C CYS A 187 8.06 15.85 15.18
N PHE A 188 8.70 15.07 14.31
CA PHE A 188 8.62 15.27 12.87
C PHE A 188 8.49 13.91 12.17
N TYR A 189 7.81 13.93 11.03
CA TYR A 189 7.66 12.74 10.19
C TYR A 189 9.04 12.28 9.70
N THR A 190 9.20 10.97 9.55
CA THR A 190 10.39 10.43 8.89
C THR A 190 10.56 11.05 7.49
N GLY A 191 11.79 11.39 7.11
CA GLY A 191 12.12 11.83 5.75
C GLY A 191 12.08 10.70 4.71
N VAL A 192 11.75 9.47 5.13
CA VAL A 192 11.63 8.32 4.22
C VAL A 192 10.42 8.51 3.32
N HIS A 193 10.69 8.62 2.02
CA HIS A 193 9.67 8.69 1.01
C HIS A 193 9.30 7.27 0.55
N THR A 194 8.12 6.82 0.96
CA THR A 194 7.53 5.53 0.59
C THR A 194 6.73 5.61 -0.70
N GLY A 195 6.46 6.83 -1.20
CA GLY A 195 5.57 7.09 -2.33
C GLY A 195 4.08 6.92 -1.99
N LYS A 196 3.73 6.77 -0.70
CA LYS A 196 2.36 6.52 -0.23
C LYS A 196 1.96 7.42 0.94
N GLY A 197 0.68 7.78 0.94
CA GLY A 197 -0.02 8.42 2.05
C GLY A 197 0.40 9.86 2.37
N ALA A 198 0.05 10.33 3.58
CA ALA A 198 0.27 11.68 4.08
C ALA A 198 1.73 12.08 3.91
N ASN A 199 1.96 13.07 3.04
CA ASN A 199 3.29 13.56 2.66
C ASN A 199 4.25 12.51 2.06
N GLY A 200 3.73 11.37 1.59
CA GLY A 200 4.52 10.28 0.99
C GLY A 200 5.33 9.47 1.99
N THR A 201 4.95 9.46 3.27
CA THR A 201 5.73 8.84 4.38
C THR A 201 5.10 7.57 4.96
N ALA A 202 3.95 7.13 4.44
CA ALA A 202 3.19 6.02 5.00
C ALA A 202 3.70 4.65 4.54
N PHE A 203 4.00 3.78 5.51
CA PHE A 203 4.33 2.38 5.28
C PHE A 203 3.05 1.57 5.20
N CYS A 204 2.63 1.18 4.00
CA CYS A 204 1.39 0.44 3.78
C CYS A 204 1.65 -1.02 3.38
N VAL A 205 0.76 -1.92 3.81
CA VAL A 205 0.84 -3.35 3.49
C VAL A 205 -0.57 -3.94 3.41
N GLY A 206 -0.81 -4.83 2.45
CA GLY A 206 -2.10 -5.50 2.28
C GLY A 206 -2.61 -5.47 0.85
N TYR A 207 -3.71 -6.19 0.59
CA TYR A 207 -4.33 -6.22 -0.74
C TYR A 207 -4.81 -4.87 -1.22
N ASP A 208 -5.66 -4.21 -0.42
CA ASP A 208 -6.18 -2.90 -0.79
C ASP A 208 -5.19 -1.75 -0.52
N TYR A 209 -4.17 -1.98 0.32
CA TYR A 209 -3.23 -0.95 0.78
C TYR A 209 -1.93 -0.92 -0.06
N SER A 210 -1.59 -2.05 -0.69
CA SER A 210 -0.38 -2.35 -1.46
C SER A 210 0.93 -2.08 -0.71
N LEU A 211 1.97 -2.87 -0.99
CA LEU A 211 3.33 -2.50 -0.54
C LEU A 211 3.97 -1.39 -1.36
N TYR A 212 3.58 -1.25 -2.63
CA TYR A 212 4.33 -0.47 -3.63
C TYR A 212 3.51 0.05 -4.81
N ASN A 213 2.18 0.19 -4.73
CA ASN A 213 1.44 0.74 -5.87
C ASN A 213 1.19 2.24 -5.70
N GLN A 214 2.13 3.07 -6.18
CA GLN A 214 1.83 4.08 -7.20
C GLN A 214 3.07 4.34 -8.10
N ARG A 215 2.94 3.82 -9.33
CA ARG A 215 3.73 4.02 -10.56
C ARG A 215 5.07 3.30 -10.66
#